data_AF-A0A4R1Y323-F1
#
_entry.id   AF-A0A4R1Y323-F1
#
_cell.length_a   1.000
_cell.length_b   1.000
_cell.length_c   1.000
_cell.angle_alpha   90.00
_cell.angle_beta   90.00
_cell.angle_gamma   90.00
#
_symmetry.space_group_name_H-M   'P 1'
#
loop_
_entity.id
_entity.type
_entity.pdbx_description
1 polymer ?
#
loop_
_entity_poly.entity_id
_entity_poly.type
_entity_poly.pdbx_seq_one_letter_code
_entity_poly.pdbx_strand_id
1 'polypeptide(L)'
;MAIFPAVRAWLGNQAIGYFVLSYPQTWDSYAWGFAIGVAATASVFAVFAVLGFGIAFAVRTIVAFLAVFVACERILFAATALLPSGDGAFSIAVVAQVLTINAVAALALGAAHILGWASQLLFEKSPQPILR
;
A
#
# COMPACT_ATOMS: atom_id res chain seq x y z
N MET A 1 -0.16 -8.45 -12.73
CA MET A 1 -1.16 -7.35 -12.75
C MET A 1 -1.08 -6.43 -11.52
N ALA A 2 -0.79 -6.92 -10.30
CA ALA A 2 -0.76 -6.10 -9.06
C ALA A 2 0.45 -5.14 -8.88
N ILE A 3 1.53 -5.31 -9.65
CA ILE A 3 2.74 -4.47 -9.51
C ILE A 3 2.55 -3.05 -10.03
N PHE A 4 1.74 -2.85 -11.09
CA PHE A 4 1.52 -1.51 -11.66
C PHE A 4 0.80 -0.56 -10.69
N PRO A 5 -0.29 -0.95 -10.00
CA PRO A 5 -0.88 -0.13 -8.95
C PRO A 5 0.11 0.23 -7.83
N ALA A 6 0.94 -0.73 -7.39
CA ALA A 6 1.92 -0.48 -6.33
C ALA A 6 2.99 0.53 -6.77
N VAL A 7 3.53 0.40 -7.99
CA VAL A 7 4.49 1.34 -8.56
C VAL A 7 3.88 2.73 -8.73
N ARG A 8 2.63 2.82 -9.21
CA ARG A 8 1.92 4.12 -9.34
C ARG A 8 1.69 4.79 -7.99
N ALA A 9 1.29 4.02 -6.98
CA ALA A 9 1.10 4.54 -5.62
C ALA A 9 2.44 5.02 -5.03
N TRP A 10 3.52 4.27 -5.23
CA TRP A 10 4.87 4.67 -4.81
C TRP A 10 5.35 5.95 -5.52
N LEU A 11 5.24 6.03 -6.85
CA LEU A 11 5.59 7.24 -7.60
C LEU A 11 4.74 8.45 -7.17
N GLY A 12 3.44 8.24 -6.93
CA GLY A 12 2.55 9.26 -6.39
C GLY A 12 2.99 9.73 -5.01
N ASN A 13 3.38 8.81 -4.13
CA ASN A 13 3.93 9.14 -2.81
C ASN A 13 5.21 9.98 -2.92
N GLN A 14 6.14 9.61 -3.82
CA GLN A 14 7.35 10.38 -4.05
C GLN A 14 7.05 11.78 -4.62
N ALA A 15 6.12 11.88 -5.57
CA ALA A 15 5.72 13.15 -6.15
C ALA A 15 5.10 14.09 -5.10
N ILE A 16 4.18 13.58 -4.28
CA ILE A 16 3.59 14.36 -3.18
C ILE A 16 4.68 14.77 -2.17
N GLY A 17 5.58 13.86 -1.80
CA GLY A 17 6.69 14.15 -0.89
C GLY A 17 7.57 15.30 -1.38
N TYR A 18 8.07 15.22 -2.61
CA TYR A 18 9.02 16.20 -3.12
C TYR A 18 8.40 17.49 -3.66
N PHE A 19 7.24 17.43 -4.30
CA PHE A 19 6.62 18.61 -4.94
C PHE A 19 5.62 19.34 -4.06
N VAL A 20 5.00 18.65 -3.09
CA VAL A 20 3.95 19.24 -2.24
C VAL A 20 4.44 19.42 -0.81
N LEU A 21 5.00 18.37 -0.21
CA LEU A 21 5.46 18.38 1.19
C LEU A 21 6.89 18.89 1.37
N SER A 22 7.56 19.26 0.26
CA SER A 22 8.92 19.82 0.26
C SER A 22 9.93 18.93 1.00
N TYR A 23 9.87 17.60 0.76
CA TYR A 23 10.85 16.67 1.30
C TYR A 23 12.29 17.13 1.00
N PRO A 24 13.24 16.95 1.95
CA PRO A 24 14.62 17.33 1.74
C PRO A 24 15.19 16.69 0.46
N GLN A 25 15.83 17.49 -0.38
CA GLN A 25 16.48 17.01 -1.62
C GLN A 25 17.91 16.53 -1.30
N THR A 26 18.01 15.55 -0.39
CA THR A 26 19.28 14.95 0.06
C THR A 26 19.38 13.50 -0.37
N TRP A 27 20.61 12.98 -0.41
CA TRP A 27 20.84 11.57 -0.74
C TRP A 27 20.06 10.62 0.18
N ASP A 28 20.06 10.91 1.49
CA ASP A 28 19.34 10.11 2.48
C ASP A 28 17.83 10.06 2.19
N SER A 29 17.23 11.19 1.79
CA SER A 29 15.81 11.23 1.44
C SER A 29 15.49 10.37 0.21
N TYR A 30 16.31 10.49 -0.84
CA TYR A 30 16.12 9.67 -2.04
C TYR A 30 16.31 8.18 -1.76
N ALA A 31 17.30 7.83 -0.93
CA ALA A 31 17.57 6.47 -0.54
C ALA A 31 16.42 5.86 0.27
N TRP A 32 15.81 6.62 1.18
CA TRP A 32 14.57 6.21 1.87
C TRP A 32 13.39 6.04 0.90
N GLY A 33 13.23 6.95 -0.07
CA GLY A 33 12.24 6.82 -1.13
C GLY A 33 12.41 5.55 -1.96
N PHE A 34 13.66 5.18 -2.28
CA PHE A 34 13.98 3.92 -2.95
C PHE A 34 13.68 2.71 -2.06
N ALA A 35 14.07 2.73 -0.79
CA ALA A 35 13.80 1.66 0.17
C ALA A 35 12.29 1.38 0.30
N ILE A 36 11.45 2.42 0.31
CA ILE A 36 9.98 2.29 0.29
C ILE A 36 9.50 1.60 -1.00
N GLY A 37 10.09 1.92 -2.16
CA GLY A 37 9.78 1.25 -3.42
C GLY A 37 10.12 -0.24 -3.43
N VAL A 38 11.26 -0.61 -2.86
CA VAL A 38 11.66 -2.02 -2.65
C VAL A 38 10.71 -2.72 -1.70
N ALA A 39 10.36 -2.08 -0.57
CA ALA A 39 9.42 -2.62 0.42
C ALA A 39 8.02 -2.85 -0.18
N ALA A 40 7.52 -1.91 -0.97
CA ALA A 40 6.25 -2.03 -1.70
C ALA A 40 6.29 -3.19 -2.70
N THR A 41 7.39 -3.36 -3.43
CA THR A 41 7.57 -4.46 -4.39
C THR A 41 7.62 -5.81 -3.68
N ALA A 42 8.39 -5.94 -2.59
CA ALA A 42 8.44 -7.14 -1.76
C ALA A 42 7.08 -7.51 -1.18
N SER A 43 6.30 -6.50 -0.77
CA SER A 43 4.93 -6.68 -0.29
C SER A 43 4.00 -7.28 -1.34
N VAL A 44 4.11 -6.86 -2.61
CA VAL A 44 3.36 -7.48 -3.72
C VAL A 44 3.71 -8.97 -3.85
N PHE A 45 4.97 -9.37 -3.65
CA PHE A 45 5.33 -10.79 -3.65
C PHE A 45 4.79 -11.54 -2.42
N ALA A 46 4.80 -10.91 -1.25
CA ALA A 46 4.26 -11.50 -0.02
C ALA A 46 2.78 -11.87 -0.15
N VAL A 47 1.98 -11.05 -0.84
CA VAL A 47 0.56 -11.35 -1.05
C VAL A 47 0.35 -12.60 -1.90
N PHE A 48 1.20 -12.83 -2.92
CA PHE A 48 1.10 -14.00 -3.79
C PHE A 48 1.33 -15.31 -3.04
N ALA A 49 2.19 -15.31 -2.02
CA ALA A 49 2.39 -16.46 -1.14
C ALA A 49 1.12 -16.83 -0.38
N VAL A 50 0.24 -15.86 -0.10
CA VAL A 50 -1.03 -16.08 0.62
C VAL A 50 -2.16 -16.55 -0.31
N LEU A 51 -2.15 -16.14 -1.59
CA LEU A 51 -3.24 -16.45 -2.52
C LEU A 51 -3.38 -17.95 -2.83
N GLY A 52 -2.34 -18.75 -2.63
CA GLY A 52 -2.35 -20.19 -2.86
C GLY A 52 -3.11 -21.00 -1.80
N PHE A 53 -3.47 -20.41 -0.65
CA PHE A 53 -4.12 -21.14 0.42
C PHE A 53 -5.63 -21.32 0.19
N GLY A 54 -6.15 -22.52 0.45
CA GLY A 54 -7.59 -22.86 0.38
C GLY A 54 -8.41 -22.32 1.57
N ILE A 55 -8.19 -21.08 1.97
CA ILE A 55 -8.85 -20.44 3.12
C ILE A 55 -9.97 -19.49 2.69
N ALA A 56 -10.94 -19.30 3.61
CA ALA A 56 -12.08 -18.40 3.44
C ALA A 56 -11.63 -16.97 3.13
N PHE A 57 -12.44 -16.24 2.35
CA PHE A 57 -12.10 -14.89 1.88
C PHE A 57 -11.71 -13.92 3.00
N ALA A 58 -12.51 -13.83 4.07
CA ALA A 58 -12.23 -12.93 5.19
C ALA A 58 -10.88 -13.24 5.87
N VAL A 59 -10.60 -14.52 6.12
CA VAL A 59 -9.33 -14.98 6.70
C VAL A 59 -8.17 -14.68 5.75
N ARG A 60 -8.35 -14.92 4.45
CA ARG A 60 -7.35 -14.63 3.41
C ARG A 60 -6.96 -13.16 3.40
N THR A 61 -7.94 -12.26 3.49
CA THR A 61 -7.71 -10.81 3.50
C THR A 61 -6.90 -10.38 4.71
N ILE A 62 -7.23 -10.89 5.90
CA ILE A 62 -6.49 -10.59 7.14
C ILE A 62 -5.05 -11.10 7.03
N VAL A 63 -4.86 -12.36 6.61
CA VAL A 63 -3.53 -12.97 6.47
C VAL A 63 -2.71 -12.24 5.40
N ALA A 64 -3.32 -11.87 4.27
CA ALA A 64 -2.69 -11.10 3.21
C ALA A 64 -2.23 -9.72 3.70
N PHE A 65 -3.08 -9.00 4.42
CA PHE A 65 -2.74 -7.72 5.02
C PHE A 65 -1.55 -7.84 5.98
N LEU A 66 -1.57 -8.82 6.89
CA LEU A 66 -0.48 -9.04 7.83
C LEU A 66 0.82 -9.46 7.12
N ALA A 67 0.75 -10.33 6.12
CA ALA A 67 1.92 -10.77 5.35
C ALA A 67 2.58 -9.60 4.62
N VAL A 68 1.77 -8.74 3.98
CA VAL A 68 2.22 -7.50 3.33
C VAL A 68 2.86 -6.55 4.34
N PHE A 69 2.19 -6.31 5.47
CA PHE A 69 2.70 -5.43 6.52
C PHE A 69 4.06 -5.90 7.05
N VAL A 70 4.18 -7.18 7.38
CA VAL A 70 5.44 -7.77 7.88
C VAL A 70 6.54 -7.70 6.82
N ALA A 71 6.22 -7.96 5.54
CA ALA A 71 7.19 -7.85 4.47
C ALA A 71 7.70 -6.41 4.30
N CYS A 72 6.79 -5.43 4.33
CA CYS A 72 7.13 -4.01 4.27
C CYS A 72 8.06 -3.61 5.42
N GLU A 73 7.64 -3.86 6.67
CA GLU A 73 8.39 -3.51 7.87
C GLU A 73 9.77 -4.18 7.91
N ARG A 74 9.89 -5.44 7.48
CA ARG A 74 11.19 -6.13 7.43
C ARG A 74 12.18 -5.45 6.48
N ILE A 75 11.72 -5.03 5.30
CA ILE A 75 12.58 -4.35 4.33
C ILE A 75 12.99 -2.97 4.87
N LEU A 76 12.06 -2.22 5.44
CA LEU A 76 12.36 -0.90 6.01
C LEU A 76 13.26 -1.00 7.25
N PHE A 77 13.05 -1.99 8.10
CA PHE A 77 13.92 -2.26 9.24
C PHE A 77 15.33 -2.61 8.77
N ALA A 78 15.46 -3.48 7.76
CA ALA A 78 16.76 -3.81 7.18
C ALA A 78 17.46 -2.57 6.58
N ALA A 79 16.70 -1.63 6.00
CA ALA A 79 17.26 -0.39 5.46
C ALA A 79 17.90 0.50 6.54
N THR A 80 17.48 0.42 7.80
CA THR A 80 18.10 1.17 8.92
C THR A 80 19.55 0.77 9.19
N ALA A 81 19.99 -0.42 8.73
CA ALA A 81 21.38 -0.82 8.83
C ALA A 81 22.30 -0.03 7.88
N LEU A 82 21.74 0.61 6.86
CA LEU A 82 22.48 1.34 5.82
C LEU A 82 22.13 2.83 5.77
N LEU A 83 20.93 3.21 6.22
CA LEU A 83 20.42 4.57 6.12
C LEU A 83 20.25 5.20 7.51
N PRO A 84 20.55 6.50 7.67
CA PRO A 84 20.25 7.21 8.90
C PRO A 84 18.76 7.13 9.23
N SER A 85 18.46 6.72 10.47
CA SER A 85 17.10 6.65 11.01
C SER A 85 17.04 7.32 12.37
N GLY A 86 15.88 7.89 12.74
CA GLY A 86 15.68 8.45 14.07
C GLY A 86 15.69 7.38 15.17
N ASP A 87 16.09 7.78 16.38
CA ASP A 87 16.04 6.91 17.55
C ASP A 87 14.60 6.41 17.77
N GLY A 88 14.46 5.09 17.94
CA GLY A 88 13.16 4.46 18.15
C GLY A 88 12.24 4.44 16.91
N ALA A 89 12.76 4.67 15.70
CA ALA A 89 11.99 4.57 14.45
C ALA A 89 11.27 3.22 14.26
N PHE A 90 11.77 2.15 14.88
CA PHE A 90 11.15 0.81 14.92
C PHE A 90 10.78 0.37 16.34
N SER A 91 10.49 1.32 17.23
CA SER A 91 9.91 1.00 18.53
C SER A 91 8.53 0.35 18.35
N ILE A 92 8.12 -0.46 19.34
CA ILE A 92 6.81 -1.13 19.32
C ILE A 92 5.66 -0.12 19.12
N ALA A 93 5.77 1.07 19.72
CA ALA A 93 4.78 2.14 19.58
C ALA A 93 4.67 2.66 18.14
N VAL A 94 5.80 2.89 17.47
CA VAL A 94 5.81 3.35 16.07
C VAL A 94 5.28 2.27 15.15
N VAL A 95 5.73 1.01 15.29
CA VAL A 95 5.24 -0.11 14.47
C VAL A 95 3.74 -0.32 14.66
N ALA A 96 3.21 -0.22 15.88
CA ALA A 96 1.78 -0.31 16.15
C ALA A 96 0.99 0.86 15.54
N GLN A 97 1.55 2.07 15.54
CA GLN A 97 0.96 3.22 14.86
C GLN A 97 0.90 3.00 13.35
N VAL A 98 1.99 2.54 12.74
CA VAL A 98 2.06 2.24 11.30
C VAL A 98 1.09 1.12 10.92
N LEU A 99 0.95 0.08 11.76
CA LEU A 99 -0.05 -0.97 11.59
C LEU A 99 -1.48 -0.40 11.58
N THR A 100 -1.77 0.50 12.53
CA THR A 100 -3.09 1.14 12.67
C THR A 100 -3.42 2.01 11.45
N ILE A 101 -2.47 2.86 11.02
CA ILE A 101 -2.63 3.70 9.83
C ILE A 101 -2.89 2.83 8.60
N ASN A 102 -2.12 1.76 8.41
CA ASN A 102 -2.31 0.86 7.28
C ASN A 102 -3.65 0.12 7.34
N ALA A 103 -4.10 -0.31 8.53
CA ALA A 103 -5.38 -0.97 8.69
C ALA A 103 -6.55 -0.04 8.32
N VAL A 104 -6.52 1.21 8.82
CA VAL A 104 -7.51 2.24 8.47
C VAL A 104 -7.47 2.56 6.98
N ALA A 105 -6.28 2.71 6.39
CA ALA A 105 -6.13 2.97 4.96
C ALA A 105 -6.66 1.81 4.11
N ALA A 106 -6.38 0.56 4.48
CA ALA A 106 -6.89 -0.62 3.79
C ALA A 106 -8.42 -0.69 3.82
N LEU A 107 -9.04 -0.40 4.97
CA LEU A 107 -10.48 -0.32 5.10
C LEU A 107 -11.07 0.81 4.25
N ALA A 108 -10.47 2.00 4.29
CA ALA A 108 -10.92 3.15 3.52
C ALA A 108 -10.82 2.90 2.00
N LEU A 109 -9.71 2.32 1.53
CA LEU A 109 -9.54 1.96 0.13
C LEU A 109 -10.50 0.84 -0.30
N GLY A 110 -10.73 -0.15 0.56
CA GLY A 110 -11.73 -1.19 0.32
C GLY A 110 -13.13 -0.61 0.18
N ALA A 111 -13.52 0.30 1.08
CA ALA A 111 -14.80 1.01 1.00
C ALA A 111 -14.90 1.85 -0.28
N ALA A 112 -13.86 2.60 -0.63
CA ALA A 112 -13.81 3.39 -1.86
C ALA A 112 -13.93 2.53 -3.11
N HIS A 113 -13.29 1.35 -3.13
CA HIS A 113 -13.40 0.39 -4.23
C HIS A 113 -14.83 -0.12 -4.38
N ILE A 114 -15.49 -0.47 -3.28
CA ILE A 114 -16.89 -0.93 -3.28
C ILE A 114 -17.82 0.19 -3.76
N LEU A 115 -17.63 1.43 -3.31
CA LEU A 115 -18.41 2.59 -3.77
C LEU A 115 -18.21 2.85 -5.27
N GLY A 116 -16.96 2.77 -5.74
CA GLY A 116 -16.63 2.90 -7.15
C GLY A 116 -17.34 1.84 -7.99
N TRP A 117 -17.29 0.58 -7.57
CA TRP A 117 -18.03 -0.51 -8.22
C TRP A 117 -19.55 -0.28 -8.19
N ALA A 118 -20.12 0.07 -7.03
CA ALA A 118 -21.56 0.31 -6.89
C ALA A 118 -22.06 1.47 -7.75
N SER A 119 -21.24 2.50 -7.98
CA SER A 119 -21.61 3.63 -8.84
C SER A 119 -21.81 3.22 -10.30
N GLN A 120 -21.13 2.18 -10.79
CA GLN A 120 -21.33 1.68 -12.17
C GLN A 120 -22.75 1.16 -12.39
N LEU A 121 -23.36 0.55 -11.37
CA LEU A 121 -24.74 0.06 -11.41
C LEU A 121 -25.77 1.19 -11.58
N LEU A 122 -25.42 2.42 -11.20
CA LEU A 122 -26.26 3.60 -11.41
C LEU A 122 -26.23 4.07 -12.88
N PHE A 123 -25.12 3.85 -13.59
CA PHE A 123 -24.93 4.32 -14.98
C PHE A 123 -25.34 3.29 -16.03
N GLU A 124 -25.21 1.98 -15.75
CA GLU A 124 -25.66 0.91 -16.65
C GLU A 124 -27.20 0.87 -16.83
N LYS A 125 -27.96 1.53 -15.95
CA LYS A 125 -29.43 1.55 -15.97
C LYS A 125 -30.04 2.61 -16.90
N SER A 126 -29.29 3.14 -17.87
CA SER A 126 -29.83 4.02 -18.90
C SER A 126 -30.43 3.17 -20.04
N PRO A 127 -31.75 3.24 -20.32
CA PRO A 127 -32.34 2.49 -21.42
C PRO A 127 -31.66 2.91 -22.73
N GLN A 128 -31.21 1.93 -23.52
CA GLN A 128 -30.80 2.18 -24.90
C GLN A 128 -31.96 2.89 -25.61
N PRO A 129 -31.75 4.04 -26.27
CA PRO A 129 -32.80 4.64 -27.06
C PRO A 129 -33.20 3.62 -28.12
N ILE A 130 -34.45 3.17 -28.06
CA ILE A 130 -35.03 2.34 -29.11
C ILE A 130 -35.15 3.24 -30.34
N LEU A 131 -34.06 3.34 -31.11
CA LEU A 131 -34.11 3.90 -32.46
C LEU A 131 -34.84 2.86 -33.32
N ARG A 132 -36.14 3.09 -33.53
CA ARG A 132 -36.92 2.51 -34.62
C ARG A 132 -36.91 3.46 -35.80
#